data_AF-A0A953C3K8-F1
#
_entry.id   AF-A0A953C3K8-F1
#
_cell.length_a   1.000
_cell.length_b   1.000
_cell.length_c   1.000
_cell.angle_alpha   90.00
_cell.angle_beta   90.00
_cell.angle_gamma   90.00
#
_symmetry.space_group_name_H-M   'P 1'
#
loop_
_entity.id
_entity.type
_entity.pdbx_description
1 polymer ?
#
loop_
_entity_poly.entity_id
_entity_poly.type
_entity_poly.pdbx_seq_one_letter_code
_entity_poly.pdbx_strand_id
1 'polypeptide(L)'
;MSLPNQGWDWFDSDRSGAEAQPSTAAGEAELATVFARCFLSADGRQVLGHLRRLTVERALGPQVSEALMRYVEGQRQMVLYVEALVAKGAGGPHNRKRET
;
A
#
# COMPACT_ATOMS: atom_id res chain seq x y z
N MET A 1 46.23 -0.01 -6.11
CA MET A 1 45.10 0.54 -6.88
C MET A 1 43.87 -0.27 -6.51
N SER A 2 43.01 0.23 -5.61
CA SER A 2 41.75 -0.43 -5.24
C SER A 2 40.72 -0.22 -6.34
N LEU A 3 40.02 -1.29 -6.75
CA LEU A 3 38.89 -1.21 -7.66
C LEU A 3 37.71 -0.49 -6.96
N PRO A 4 36.97 0.38 -7.67
CA PRO A 4 35.85 1.11 -7.10
C PRO A 4 34.67 0.16 -6.83
N ASN A 5 34.24 0.09 -5.56
CA ASN A 5 32.88 -0.20 -5.07
C ASN A 5 31.91 -1.04 -5.95
N GLN A 6 32.28 -2.25 -6.38
CA GLN A 6 31.40 -3.16 -7.15
C GLN A 6 30.43 -4.01 -6.29
N GLY A 7 30.40 -3.81 -4.98
CA GLY A 7 29.61 -4.65 -4.06
C GLY A 7 28.10 -4.38 -4.10
N TRP A 8 27.71 -3.18 -4.55
CA TRP A 8 26.35 -2.66 -4.43
C TRP A 8 25.65 -2.39 -5.78
N ASP A 9 26.34 -2.61 -6.90
CA ASP A 9 25.80 -2.32 -8.25
C ASP A 9 24.52 -3.14 -8.57
N TRP A 10 24.37 -4.32 -7.95
CA TRP A 10 23.17 -5.14 -8.11
C TRP A 10 21.93 -4.54 -7.43
N PHE A 11 22.10 -3.73 -6.37
CA PHE A 11 20.98 -2.98 -5.75
C PHE A 11 20.44 -1.89 -6.69
N ASP A 12 21.29 -1.32 -7.53
CA ASP A 12 20.92 -0.32 -8.53
C ASP A 12 20.41 -0.97 -9.84
N SER A 13 20.81 -2.22 -10.10
CA SER A 13 20.39 -3.01 -11.27
C SER A 13 18.89 -3.34 -11.23
N ASP A 14 18.32 -3.61 -10.04
CA ASP A 14 16.87 -3.84 -9.90
C ASP A 14 16.03 -2.57 -10.15
N ARG A 15 16.62 -1.38 -10.08
CA ARG A 15 15.91 -0.13 -10.45
C ARG A 15 15.82 0.06 -11.96
N SER A 16 16.72 -0.56 -12.72
CA SER A 16 16.78 -0.48 -14.19
C SER A 16 16.18 -1.71 -14.89
N GLY A 17 16.01 -2.82 -14.16
CA GLY A 17 15.32 -4.04 -14.59
C GLY A 17 13.82 -4.10 -14.30
N ALA A 18 13.21 -3.00 -13.82
CA ALA A 18 11.76 -2.87 -13.86
C ALA A 18 11.35 -2.79 -15.34
N GLU A 19 11.05 -3.96 -15.94
CA GLU A 19 10.27 -4.05 -17.17
C GLU A 19 9.23 -2.95 -17.12
N ALA A 20 9.24 -2.06 -18.12
CA ALA A 20 8.32 -0.95 -18.19
C ALA A 20 6.89 -1.52 -18.27
N GLN A 21 6.29 -1.74 -17.10
CA GLN A 21 4.91 -2.12 -16.95
C GLN A 21 4.10 -1.01 -17.65
N PRO A 22 3.27 -1.33 -18.64
CA PRO A 22 2.61 -0.32 -19.44
C PRO A 22 1.80 0.62 -18.54
N SER A 23 2.24 1.89 -18.44
CA SER A 23 1.60 3.01 -17.74
C SER A 23 0.61 2.61 -16.62
N THR A 24 1.10 1.95 -15.57
CA THR A 24 0.30 1.60 -14.39
C THR A 24 -0.09 2.83 -13.57
N ALA A 25 0.67 3.92 -13.67
CA ALA A 25 0.48 5.11 -12.84
C ALA A 25 -0.92 5.76 -13.00
N ALA A 26 -1.47 5.78 -14.22
CA ALA A 26 -2.82 6.29 -14.46
C ALA A 26 -3.89 5.37 -13.87
N GLY A 27 -3.74 4.04 -14.05
CA GLY A 27 -4.63 3.05 -13.45
C GLY A 27 -4.53 3.01 -11.92
N GLU A 28 -3.34 3.21 -11.36
CA GLU A 28 -3.11 3.32 -9.92
C GLU A 28 -3.73 4.60 -9.33
N ALA A 29 -3.73 5.71 -10.07
CA ALA A 29 -4.37 6.95 -9.65
C ALA A 29 -5.91 6.82 -9.67
N GLU A 30 -6.45 6.15 -10.70
CA GLU A 30 -7.88 5.82 -10.75
C GLU A 30 -8.26 4.87 -9.61
N LEU A 31 -7.46 3.83 -9.37
CA LEU A 31 -7.68 2.90 -8.27
C LEU A 31 -7.64 3.61 -6.92
N ALA A 32 -6.64 4.46 -6.67
CA ALA A 32 -6.56 5.27 -5.46
C ALA A 32 -7.81 6.14 -5.27
N THR A 33 -8.35 6.73 -6.35
CA THR A 33 -9.59 7.51 -6.33
C THR A 33 -10.80 6.65 -5.93
N VAL A 34 -10.91 5.42 -6.45
CA VAL A 34 -11.96 4.46 -6.07
C VAL A 34 -11.85 4.09 -4.60
N PHE A 35 -10.65 3.76 -4.12
CA PHE A 35 -10.39 3.45 -2.72
C PHE A 35 -10.75 4.61 -1.80
N ALA A 36 -10.33 5.83 -2.14
CA ALA A 36 -10.68 7.03 -1.39
C ALA A 36 -12.20 7.24 -1.34
N ARG A 37 -12.91 7.12 -2.47
CA ARG A 37 -14.37 7.23 -2.51
C ARG A 37 -15.07 6.20 -1.60
N CYS A 38 -14.58 4.96 -1.58
CA CYS A 38 -15.14 3.90 -0.74
C CYS A 38 -14.86 4.13 0.75
N PHE A 39 -13.61 4.33 1.14
CA PHE A 39 -13.18 4.32 2.54
C PHE A 39 -13.24 5.69 3.23
N LEU A 40 -13.38 6.79 2.50
CA LEU A 40 -13.72 8.10 3.07
C LEU A 40 -15.24 8.32 3.25
N SER A 41 -16.07 7.33 2.91
CA SER A 41 -17.48 7.33 3.33
C SER A 41 -17.59 7.11 4.85
N ALA A 42 -18.77 7.38 5.43
CA ALA A 42 -19.00 7.14 6.86
C ALA A 42 -18.81 5.66 7.24
N ASP A 43 -19.42 4.76 6.48
CA ASP A 43 -19.33 3.32 6.70
C ASP A 43 -17.93 2.79 6.37
N GLY A 44 -17.30 3.31 5.31
CA GLY A 44 -15.93 2.98 4.93
C GLY A 44 -14.93 3.27 6.05
N ARG A 45 -15.08 4.41 6.74
CA ARG A 45 -14.25 4.72 7.93
C ARG A 45 -14.48 3.74 9.07
N GLN A 46 -15.72 3.30 9.30
CA GLN A 46 -16.01 2.30 10.33
C GLN A 46 -15.37 0.95 10.01
N VAL A 47 -15.48 0.50 8.75
CA VAL A 47 -14.84 -0.73 8.26
C VAL A 47 -13.32 -0.66 8.41
N LEU A 48 -12.70 0.43 7.95
CA LEU A 48 -11.24 0.58 8.02
C LEU A 48 -10.75 0.61 9.47
N GLY A 49 -11.47 1.32 10.35
CA GLY A 49 -11.17 1.31 11.78
C GLY A 49 -11.31 -0.07 12.42
N HIS A 50 -12.28 -0.88 12.00
CA HIS A 50 -12.42 -2.27 12.46
C HIS A 50 -11.24 -3.15 11.99
N LEU A 51 -10.86 -3.06 10.72
CA LEU A 51 -9.71 -3.80 10.17
C LEU A 51 -8.41 -3.42 10.89
N ARG A 52 -8.22 -2.13 11.17
CA ARG A 52 -7.05 -1.62 11.90
C ARG A 52 -6.94 -2.21 13.31
N ARG A 53 -8.06 -2.30 14.04
CA ARG A 53 -8.13 -2.96 15.36
C ARG A 53 -7.78 -4.45 15.30
N LEU A 54 -8.19 -5.16 14.25
CA LEU A 54 -7.89 -6.59 14.09
C LEU A 54 -6.42 -6.88 13.74
N THR A 55 -5.71 -5.91 13.19
CA THR A 55 -4.41 -6.13 12.53
C THR A 55 -3.30 -5.23 13.08
N VAL A 56 -3.32 -3.95 12.73
CA VAL A 56 -2.28 -2.95 13.04
C VAL A 56 -2.19 -2.69 14.54
N GLU A 57 -3.32 -2.55 15.20
CA GLU A 57 -3.39 -2.24 16.65
C GLU A 57 -3.38 -3.50 17.52
N ARG A 58 -3.47 -4.68 16.89
CA ARG A 58 -3.48 -5.96 17.59
C ARG A 58 -2.06 -6.31 18.08
N ALA A 59 -1.90 -6.33 19.40
CA ALA A 59 -0.72 -6.90 20.05
C ALA A 59 -0.75 -8.43 20.02
N LEU A 60 0.41 -9.06 19.79
CA LEU A 60 0.60 -10.50 19.89
C LEU A 60 1.35 -10.82 21.19
N GLY A 61 0.96 -11.91 21.85
CA GLY A 61 1.66 -12.39 23.04
C GLY A 61 3.00 -13.05 22.69
N PRO A 62 3.90 -13.20 23.67
CA PRO A 62 5.26 -13.74 23.45
C PRO A 62 5.28 -15.20 23.02
N GLN A 63 4.18 -15.93 23.20
CA GLN A 63 4.04 -17.36 22.86
C GLN A 63 3.40 -17.58 21.48
N VAL A 64 3.26 -16.53 20.65
CA VAL A 64 2.65 -16.66 19.33
C VAL A 64 3.58 -17.44 18.40
N SER A 65 3.02 -18.32 17.56
CA SER A 65 3.83 -19.04 16.58
C SER A 65 4.33 -18.11 15.47
N GLU A 66 5.50 -18.42 14.92
CA GLU A 66 6.09 -17.74 13.76
C GLU A 66 5.14 -17.70 12.55
N ALA A 67 4.39 -18.79 12.31
CA ALA A 67 3.43 -18.87 11.22
C ALA A 67 2.29 -17.85 11.40
N LEU A 68 1.77 -17.72 12.62
CA LEU A 68 0.74 -16.74 12.93
C LEU A 68 1.29 -15.31 12.88
N MET A 69 2.54 -15.09 13.32
CA MET A 69 3.18 -13.78 13.22
C MET A 69 3.27 -13.31 11.76
N ARG A 70 3.79 -14.17 10.87
CA ARG A 70 3.87 -13.88 9.42
C ARG A 70 2.50 -13.66 8.79
N TYR A 71 1.51 -14.46 9.19
CA TYR A 71 0.13 -14.28 8.72
C TYR A 71 -0.43 -12.91 9.10
N VAL A 72 -0.29 -12.51 10.37
CA VAL A 72 -0.75 -11.20 10.85
C VAL A 72 0.02 -10.07 10.18
N GLU A 73 1.31 -10.24 9.92
CA GLU A 73 2.11 -9.22 9.23
C GLU A 73 1.64 -9.01 7.78
N GLY A 74 1.28 -10.10 7.08
CA GLY A 74 0.64 -9.99 5.76
C GLY A 74 -0.68 -9.22 5.82
N GLN A 75 -1.49 -9.43 6.86
CA GLN A 75 -2.72 -8.69 7.05
C GLN A 75 -2.47 -7.20 7.36
N ARG A 76 -1.45 -6.87 8.18
CA ARG A 76 -1.08 -5.49 8.48
C ARG A 76 -0.65 -4.75 7.22
N GLN A 77 0.21 -5.37 6.41
CA GLN A 77 0.65 -4.78 5.16
C GLN A 77 -0.52 -4.50 4.21
N MET A 78 -1.49 -5.43 4.13
CA MET A 78 -2.70 -5.23 3.33
C MET A 78 -3.49 -4.00 3.81
N VAL A 79 -3.73 -3.86 5.12
CA VAL A 79 -4.49 -2.73 5.67
C VAL A 79 -3.74 -1.40 5.46
N LEU A 80 -2.43 -1.37 5.68
CA LEU A 80 -1.60 -0.18 5.44
C LEU A 80 -1.57 0.22 3.96
N TYR A 81 -1.56 -0.76 3.06
CA TYR A 81 -1.64 -0.50 1.63
C TYR A 81 -2.98 0.15 1.22
N VAL A 82 -4.09 -0.32 1.80
CA VAL A 82 -5.40 0.32 1.63
C VAL A 82 -5.38 1.77 2.15
N GLU A 83 -4.85 2.00 3.35
CA GLU A 83 -4.70 3.35 3.91
C GLU A 83 -3.87 4.27 2.99
N ALA A 84 -2.78 3.75 2.42
CA ALA A 84 -1.94 4.49 1.48
C ALA A 84 -2.68 4.86 0.19
N LEU A 85 -3.46 3.95 -0.40
CA LEU A 85 -4.30 4.23 -1.57
C LEU A 85 -5.37 5.28 -1.28
N VAL A 86 -6.01 5.19 -0.10
CA VAL A 86 -7.01 6.17 0.35
C VAL A 86 -6.38 7.56 0.48
N ALA A 87 -5.21 7.66 1.12
CA ALA A 87 -4.49 8.93 1.25
C ALA A 87 -4.08 9.50 -0.11
N LYS A 88 -3.56 8.67 -1.02
CA LYS A 88 -3.20 9.06 -2.40
C LYS A 88 -4.43 9.58 -3.17
N GLY A 89 -5.58 8.91 -3.05
CA GLY A 89 -6.81 9.31 -3.73
C GLY A 89 -7.48 10.55 -3.13
N ALA A 90 -7.26 10.84 -1.84
CA ALA A 90 -7.80 12.03 -1.18
C ALA A 90 -7.16 13.34 -1.69
N GLY A 91 -5.87 13.30 -2.06
CA GLY A 91 -5.12 14.44 -2.58
C GLY A 91 -5.14 14.59 -4.11
N GLY A 92 -5.72 13.64 -4.84
CA GLY A 92 -5.85 13.72 -6.29
C GLY A 92 -6.88 14.78 -6.72
N PRO A 93 -6.67 15.47 -7.87
CA PRO A 93 -7.69 16.36 -8.39
C PRO A 93 -8.98 15.56 -8.57
N HIS A 94 -10.04 15.94 -7.85
CA HIS A 94 -11.38 15.42 -8.05
C HIS A 94 -11.74 15.67 -9.52
N ASN A 95 -11.57 14.68 -10.39
CA ASN A 95 -11.96 14.77 -11.79
C ASN A 95 -13.48 14.65 -11.86
N ARG A 96 -14.15 15.74 -11.48
CA ARG A 96 -15.60 15.89 -11.44
C ARG A 96 -16.07 16.22 -12.86
N LYS A 97 -15.90 15.28 -13.78
CA LYS A 97 -16.64 15.25 -15.06
C LYS A 97 -17.62 14.09 -15.01
N ARG A 98 -18.84 14.37 -14.57
CA ARG A 98 -20.06 13.61 -14.87
C ARG A 98 -21.11 14.68 -15.16
N GLU A 99 -21.16 15.09 -16.43
CA GLU A 99 -22.27 14.73 -17.33
C GLU A 99 -23.57 15.41 -16.87
N THR A 100 -23.79 16.59 -17.46
CA THR A 100 -25.09 17.28 -17.59
C THR A 100 -25.95 16.60 -18.63
#